data_AF-A0A850PX23-F1
#
_entry.id   AF-A0A850PX23-F1
#
_cell.length_a   1.000
_cell.length_b   1.000
_cell.length_c   1.000
_cell.angle_alpha   90.00
_cell.angle_beta   90.00
_cell.angle_gamma   90.00
#
_symmetry.space_group_name_H-M   'P 1'
#
loop_
_entity.id
_entity.type
_entity.pdbx_description
1 polymer ?
#
loop_
_entity_poly.entity_id
_entity_poly.type
_entity_poly.pdbx_seq_one_letter_code
_entity_poly.pdbx_strand_id
1 'polypeptide(L)' 'MDADTGWSSAVEQTNGPSPTPEDATEATEEQRELQEKLEHQDDDPDAPARSQTRHQIPDET' A
#
# COMPACT_ATOMS: atom_id res chain seq x y z
N MET A 1 6.13 -19.60 -27.00
CA MET A 1 6.26 -20.42 -25.77
C MET A 1 6.21 -19.42 -24.65
N ASP A 2 4.97 -19.03 -24.38
CA ASP A 2 4.57 -17.91 -23.55
C ASP A 2 4.41 -18.45 -22.13
N ALA A 3 5.26 -18.02 -21.22
CA ALA A 3 5.14 -18.35 -19.81
C ALA A 3 4.28 -17.28 -19.15
N ASP A 4 2.98 -17.34 -19.43
CA ASP A 4 1.91 -16.76 -18.60
C ASP A 4 1.82 -17.60 -17.33
N THR A 5 2.78 -17.43 -16.42
CA THR A 5 2.76 -18.09 -15.12
C THR A 5 1.86 -17.25 -14.22
N GLY A 6 0.62 -17.73 -14.13
CA GLY A 6 -0.48 -17.10 -13.43
C GLY A 6 -0.13 -16.60 -12.04
N TRP A 7 -0.46 -15.33 -11.83
CA TRP A 7 -0.81 -14.78 -10.53
C TRP A 7 -2.09 -15.47 -10.04
N SER A 8 -1.97 -16.72 -9.63
CA SER A 8 -3.08 -17.48 -9.07
C SER A 8 -2.65 -18.01 -7.71
N SER A 9 -3.41 -17.57 -6.70
CA SER A 9 -3.51 -18.17 -5.37
C SER A 9 -2.57 -17.60 -4.28
N ALA A 10 -2.81 -16.35 -3.87
CA ALA A 10 -2.55 -15.93 -2.48
C ALA A 10 -3.41 -14.75 -1.99
N VAL A 11 -4.53 -14.44 -2.64
CA VAL A 11 -5.56 -13.60 -2.02
C VAL A 11 -6.86 -14.32 -2.20
N GLU A 12 -7.13 -15.26 -1.29
CA GLU A 12 -8.49 -15.66 -1.01
C GLU A 12 -9.21 -14.39 -0.54
N GLN A 13 -9.76 -13.64 -1.49
CA GLN A 13 -10.59 -12.48 -1.21
C GLN A 13 -11.78 -13.01 -0.44
N THR A 14 -11.75 -12.85 0.88
CA THR A 14 -12.89 -13.00 1.76
C THR A 14 -13.96 -12.03 1.26
N ASN A 15 -14.82 -12.52 0.38
CA ASN A 15 -15.87 -11.78 -0.33
C ASN A 15 -17.05 -11.42 0.61
N GLY A 16 -16.76 -11.09 1.86
CA GLY A 16 -17.69 -10.38 2.73
C GLY A 16 -17.43 -8.88 2.57
N PRO A 17 -18.46 -8.02 2.58
CA PRO A 17 -18.19 -6.59 2.73
C PRO A 17 -17.35 -6.43 3.99
N SER A 18 -16.17 -5.82 3.86
CA SER A 18 -15.49 -5.23 5.03
C SER A 18 -16.57 -4.46 5.79
N PRO A 19 -16.69 -4.63 7.12
CA PRO A 19 -17.70 -3.91 7.88
C PRO A 19 -17.60 -2.44 7.49
N THR A 20 -18.66 -1.91 6.89
CA THR A 20 -18.70 -0.50 6.53
C THR A 20 -18.46 0.26 7.82
N PRO A 21 -17.46 1.16 7.88
CA PRO A 21 -17.15 1.86 9.11
C PRO A 21 -18.38 2.63 9.57
N GLU A 22 -18.66 2.62 10.88
CA GLU A 22 -19.78 3.35 11.48
C GLU A 22 -19.69 4.85 11.18
N ASP A 23 -18.45 5.36 11.12
CA ASP A 23 -18.11 6.69 10.64
C ASP A 23 -16.90 6.61 9.69
N ALA A 24 -17.09 6.99 8.42
CA ALA A 24 -16.02 6.99 7.42
C ALA A 24 -15.02 8.17 7.58
N THR A 25 -15.26 9.08 8.52
CA THR A 25 -14.33 10.16 8.88
C THR A 25 -13.34 9.74 9.96
N GLU A 26 -13.58 8.62 10.64
CA GLU A 26 -12.71 8.08 11.69
C GLU A 26 -12.01 6.79 11.23
N ALA A 27 -10.73 6.65 11.57
CA ALA A 27 -10.01 5.39 11.40
C ALA A 27 -10.38 4.41 12.51
N THR A 28 -10.47 3.13 12.18
CA THR A 28 -10.54 2.07 13.20
C THR A 28 -9.24 2.01 14.01
N GLU A 29 -9.27 1.38 15.19
CA GLU A 29 -8.08 1.25 16.02
C GLU A 29 -6.95 0.50 15.30
N GLU A 30 -7.26 -0.62 14.64
CA GLU A 30 -6.30 -1.37 13.83
C GLU A 30 -5.72 -0.52 12.69
N GLN A 31 -6.55 0.29 12.03
CA GLN A 31 -6.08 1.21 10.99
C GLN A 31 -5.16 2.29 11.55
N ARG A 32 -5.45 2.80 12.76
CA ARG A 32 -4.62 3.80 13.44
C ARG A 32 -3.27 3.23 13.83
N GLU A 33 -3.23 2.05 14.45
CA GLU A 33 -1.98 1.35 14.78
C GLU A 33 -1.16 1.05 13.52
N LEU A 34 -1.81 0.63 12.43
CA LEU A 34 -1.14 0.40 11.15
C LEU A 34 -0.59 1.71 10.56
N GLN A 35 -1.35 2.80 10.60
CA GLN A 35 -0.89 4.10 10.11
C GLN A 35 0.32 4.60 10.91
N GLU A 36 0.31 4.47 12.23
CA GLU A 36 1.42 4.88 13.11
C GLU A 36 2.70 4.10 12.78
N LYS A 37 2.58 2.80 12.44
CA LYS A 37 3.69 1.99 11.95
C LYS A 37 4.22 2.46 10.58
N LEU A 38 3.35 2.95 9.70
CA LEU A 38 3.69 3.36 8.34
C LEU A 38 4.23 4.80 8.26
N GLU A 39 3.78 5.70 9.13
CA GLU A 39 4.18 7.12 9.14
C GLU A 39 5.70 7.31 9.36
N HIS A 40 6.36 6.36 10.01
CA HIS A 40 7.81 6.37 10.20
C HIS A 40 8.61 5.70 9.06
N GLN A 41 7.97 5.30 7.96
CA GLN A 41 8.67 4.71 6.81
C GLN A 41 9.48 5.74 6.00
N ASP A 42 9.15 7.03 6.06
CA ASP A 42 9.95 8.06 5.36
C ASP A 42 11.35 8.26 5.97
N ASP A 43 11.53 7.81 7.22
CA ASP A 43 12.84 7.74 7.88
C ASP A 43 13.63 6.48 7.50
N ASP A 44 13.05 5.55 6.73
CA ASP A 44 13.70 4.31 6.33
C ASP A 44 14.94 4.60 5.46
N PRO A 45 16.16 4.26 5.95
CA PRO A 45 17.38 4.40 5.16
C PRO A 45 17.42 3.58 3.88
N ASP A 46 16.62 2.52 3.81
CA ASP A 46 16.53 1.62 2.67
C ASP A 46 15.32 1.93 1.76
N ALA A 47 14.59 3.04 2.00
CA ALA A 47 13.46 3.42 1.16
C ALA A 47 13.88 3.62 -0.32
N PRO A 48 13.15 3.04 -1.29
CA PRO A 48 13.55 3.03 -2.70
C PRO A 48 13.62 4.43 -3.32
N ALA A 49 12.86 5.39 -2.79
CA ALA A 49 12.82 6.78 -3.27
C ALA A 49 13.79 7.71 -2.53
N ARG A 50 14.52 7.26 -1.49
CA ARG A 50 15.35 8.12 -0.62
C ARG A 50 16.40 8.94 -1.37
N SER A 51 16.90 8.42 -2.49
CA SER A 51 17.91 9.06 -3.33
C SER A 51 17.38 9.60 -4.67
N GLN A 52 16.08 9.44 -4.93
CA GLN A 52 15.47 9.89 -6.17
C GLN A 52 15.22 11.41 -6.12
N THR A 53 15.48 12.07 -7.24
CA THR A 53 15.26 13.51 -7.46
C THR A 53 14.23 13.68 -8.56
N ARG A 54 13.57 14.85 -8.60
CA ARG A 54 12.56 15.16 -9.62
C ARG A 54 13.02 14.95 -11.07
N HIS A 55 14.31 15.04 -11.35
CA HIS A 55 14.85 14.85 -12.71
C HIS A 55 14.99 13.37 -13.12
N GLN A 56 14.80 12.44 -12.18
CA GLN A 56 14.81 10.99 -12.42
C GLN A 56 13.40 10.43 -12.60
N ILE A 57 12.36 11.24 -12.37
CA ILE A 57 10.96 10.87 -12.55
C ILE A 57 10.49 11.50 -13.87
N PRO A 58 10.05 10.70 -14.85
CA PRO A 58 9.48 11.24 -16.08
C PRO A 58 8.25 12.10 -15.76
N ASP A 59 8.15 13.28 -16.38
CA ASP A 59 6.94 14.10 -16.29
C ASP A 59 5.78 13.38 -17.00
N GLU A 60 4.59 13.40 -16.38
CA GLU A 60 3.37 12.89 -17.02
C GLU A 60 2.86 13.92 -18.05
N THR A 61 2.53 13.47 -19.27
CA THR A 61 2.03 14.31 -20.39
C THR A 61 0.61 13.96 -20.79
#